data_AF-A0A3B3VTT1-F1
#
_entry.id   AF-A0A3B3VTT1-F1
#
_cell.length_a   1.000
_cell.length_b   1.000
_cell.length_c   1.000
_cell.angle_alpha   90.00
_cell.angle_beta   90.00
_cell.angle_gamma   90.00
#
_symmetry.space_group_name_H-M   'P 1'
#
loop_
_entity.id
_entity.type
_entity.pdbx_description
1 polymer ?
#
loop_
_entity_poly.entity_id
_entity_poly.type
_entity_poly.pdbx_seq_one_letter_code
_entity_poly.pdbx_strand_id
1 'polypeptide(L)'
;MQNNHHKEHLYKILVIGDLGVGKTSIIKRYVHHNFSPNYRATIGVDFALKVLTWDQETVRLQLWDIAGQERFGNMTRVYYREAMGAFIVFDVTRPASFEAVTKWKEDLDSKLTLANGKNVATVLLANKCDQGREVLTNNGIKMDQFCQENGFVGWFQTSAKVRETETCVPELHRLNSRHTLRLCFFQVSCTCIRCFVFQKGLSTNAVGIH
;
A
#
# COMPACT_ATOMS: atom_id res chain seq x y z
N MET A 1 -38.97 -9.94 5.10
CA MET A 1 -37.63 -9.99 5.74
C MET A 1 -36.64 -9.55 4.67
N GLN A 2 -36.05 -8.35 4.80
CA GLN A 2 -35.08 -7.85 3.81
C GLN A 2 -33.78 -8.66 3.98
N ASN A 3 -33.40 -9.42 2.94
CA ASN A 3 -32.09 -10.06 2.86
C ASN A 3 -31.02 -8.96 2.72
N ASN A 4 -30.48 -8.49 3.84
CA ASN A 4 -29.27 -7.68 3.84
C ASN A 4 -28.10 -8.58 3.44
N HIS A 5 -27.83 -8.67 2.13
CA HIS A 5 -26.58 -9.25 1.63
C HIS A 5 -25.43 -8.36 2.08
N HIS A 6 -24.80 -8.74 3.20
CA HIS A 6 -23.58 -8.11 3.68
C HIS A 6 -22.47 -8.40 2.65
N LYS A 7 -22.05 -7.37 1.93
CA LYS A 7 -21.06 -7.53 0.85
C LYS A 7 -19.67 -7.65 1.47
N GLU A 8 -18.98 -8.74 1.13
CA GLU A 8 -17.60 -8.96 1.56
C GLU A 8 -16.62 -8.67 0.43
N HIS A 9 -15.57 -7.92 0.75
CA HIS A 9 -14.49 -7.58 -0.16
C HIS A 9 -13.17 -8.11 0.38
N LEU A 10 -12.38 -8.78 -0.47
CA LEU A 10 -11.07 -9.31 -0.13
C LEU A 10 -10.00 -8.62 -0.97
N TYR A 11 -9.03 -7.96 -0.35
CA TYR A 11 -7.94 -7.27 -1.02
C TYR A 11 -6.57 -7.81 -0.64
N LYS A 12 -5.85 -8.38 -1.62
CA LYS A 12 -4.45 -8.75 -1.48
C LYS A 12 -3.55 -7.54 -1.75
N ILE A 13 -2.79 -7.13 -0.74
CA ILE A 13 -1.85 -6.02 -0.78
C ILE A 13 -0.45 -6.53 -0.47
N LEU A 14 0.49 -6.28 -1.37
CA LEU A 14 1.90 -6.60 -1.16
C LEU A 14 2.56 -5.54 -0.29
N VAL A 15 3.47 -5.94 0.59
CA VAL A 15 4.35 -5.02 1.31
C VAL A 15 5.79 -5.41 0.99
N ILE A 16 6.43 -4.60 0.15
CA ILE A 16 7.76 -4.85 -0.43
C ILE A 16 8.72 -3.71 -0.11
N GLY A 17 10.01 -3.93 -0.33
CA GLY A 17 11.09 -3.00 0.04
C GLY A 17 12.24 -3.72 0.73
N ASP A 18 13.32 -2.99 0.98
CA ASP A 18 14.58 -3.56 1.48
C ASP A 18 14.48 -4.22 2.86
N LEU A 19 15.52 -4.98 3.20
CA LEU A 19 15.69 -5.55 4.53
C LEU A 19 15.75 -4.43 5.59
N GLY A 20 15.11 -4.64 6.74
CA GLY A 20 15.18 -3.71 7.87
C GLY A 20 14.44 -2.37 7.70
N VAL A 21 13.72 -2.14 6.60
CA VAL A 21 12.96 -0.88 6.39
C VAL A 21 11.72 -0.77 7.29
N GLY A 22 11.25 -1.89 7.85
CA GLY A 22 10.16 -1.93 8.84
C GLY A 22 8.81 -2.42 8.33
N LYS A 23 8.76 -3.14 7.20
CA LYS A 23 7.55 -3.75 6.60
C LYS A 23 6.72 -4.55 7.62
N THR A 24 7.35 -5.55 8.25
CA THR A 24 6.74 -6.36 9.31
C THR A 24 6.25 -5.53 10.48
N SER A 25 6.97 -4.46 10.85
CA SER A 25 6.60 -3.59 11.97
C SER A 25 5.38 -2.75 11.65
N ILE A 26 5.26 -2.23 10.42
CA ILE A 26 4.07 -1.51 9.94
C ILE A 26 2.86 -2.45 9.97
N ILE A 27 3.00 -3.66 9.44
CA ILE A 27 1.91 -4.65 9.41
C ILE A 27 1.47 -5.02 10.83
N LYS A 28 2.42 -5.37 11.71
CA LYS A 28 2.12 -5.70 13.10
C LYS A 28 1.48 -4.55 13.86
N ARG A 29 1.94 -3.31 13.61
CA ARG A 29 1.33 -2.11 14.19
C ARG A 29 -0.11 -1.95 13.72
N TYR A 30 -0.37 -2.10 12.43
CA TYR A 30 -1.68 -1.88 11.85
C TYR A 30 -2.70 -2.98 12.24
N VAL A 31 -2.26 -4.24 12.29
CA VAL A 31 -3.12 -5.39 12.57
C VAL A 31 -3.31 -5.60 14.07
N HIS A 32 -2.23 -5.57 14.85
CA HIS A 32 -2.23 -5.98 16.26
C HIS A 32 -2.02 -4.82 17.24
N HIS A 33 -1.90 -3.59 16.76
CA HIS A 33 -1.59 -2.42 17.60
C HIS A 33 -0.31 -2.60 18.44
N ASN A 34 0.61 -3.45 17.97
CA ASN A 34 1.82 -3.83 18.68
C ASN A 34 3.09 -3.41 17.90
N PHE A 35 4.15 -3.09 18.63
CA PHE A 35 5.48 -2.82 18.08
C PHE A 35 6.54 -3.46 18.96
N SER A 36 7.50 -4.13 18.31
CA SER A 36 8.67 -4.69 18.97
C SER A 36 9.93 -4.03 18.38
N PRO A 37 10.81 -3.46 19.21
CA PRO A 37 12.09 -2.92 18.73
C PRO A 37 13.05 -4.03 18.29
N ASN A 38 12.83 -5.27 18.74
CA ASN A 38 13.66 -6.41 18.38
C ASN A 38 13.43 -6.77 16.91
N TYR A 39 14.44 -6.48 16.09
CA TYR A 39 14.44 -6.84 14.68
C TYR A 39 14.59 -8.36 14.53
N ARG A 40 13.67 -8.97 13.77
CA ARG A 40 13.78 -10.34 13.28
C ARG A 40 13.56 -10.29 11.78
N ALA A 41 14.51 -10.80 11.01
CA ALA A 41 14.37 -10.88 9.55
C ALA A 41 13.20 -11.82 9.20
N THR A 42 12.33 -11.38 8.29
CA THR A 42 11.30 -12.22 7.71
C THR A 42 11.98 -13.28 6.82
N ILE A 43 11.60 -14.54 6.97
CA ILE A 43 12.08 -15.65 6.14
C ILE A 43 10.99 -15.93 5.10
N GLY A 44 11.29 -15.71 3.82
CA GLY A 44 10.31 -15.87 2.73
C GLY A 44 9.18 -14.84 2.79
N VAL A 45 7.98 -15.29 3.15
CA VAL A 45 6.75 -14.48 3.18
C VAL A 45 5.97 -14.70 4.47
N ASP A 46 5.43 -13.63 5.03
CA ASP A 46 4.48 -13.67 6.14
C ASP A 46 3.14 -13.04 5.72
N PHE A 47 2.07 -13.44 6.39
CA PHE A 47 0.71 -13.03 6.08
C PHE A 47 0.01 -12.47 7.31
N ALA A 48 -0.66 -11.32 7.14
CA ALA A 48 -1.56 -10.79 8.16
C ALA A 48 -2.90 -10.38 7.54
N LEU A 49 -3.98 -10.63 8.28
CA LEU A 49 -5.33 -10.25 7.89
C LEU A 49 -5.82 -9.09 8.76
N LYS A 50 -6.18 -7.96 8.15
CA LYS A 50 -6.97 -6.90 8.81
C LYS A 50 -8.40 -6.96 8.30
N VAL A 51 -9.36 -7.09 9.20
CA VAL A 51 -10.78 -6.93 8.89
C VAL A 51 -11.20 -5.52 9.27
N LEU A 52 -11.87 -4.84 8.35
CA LEU A 52 -12.39 -3.50 8.50
C LEU A 52 -13.89 -3.55 8.20
N THR A 53 -14.69 -2.91 9.04
CA THR A 53 -16.11 -2.67 8.74
C THR A 53 -16.21 -1.29 8.11
N TRP A 54 -16.72 -1.23 6.88
CA TRP A 54 -16.92 -0.01 6.12
C TRP A 54 -18.40 0.13 5.77
N ASP A 55 -19.08 1.14 6.33
CA ASP A 55 -20.54 1.28 6.26
C ASP A 55 -21.27 0.00 6.70
N GLN A 56 -21.83 -0.76 5.74
CA GLN A 56 -22.48 -2.05 5.94
C GLN A 56 -21.77 -3.20 5.20
N GLU A 57 -20.52 -2.98 4.78
CA GLU A 57 -19.69 -3.95 4.08
C GLU A 57 -18.51 -4.38 4.97
N THR A 58 -18.05 -5.62 4.77
CA THR A 58 -16.86 -6.15 5.43
C THR A 58 -15.71 -6.21 4.44
N VAL A 59 -14.59 -5.59 4.81
CA VAL A 59 -13.40 -5.55 3.97
C VAL A 59 -12.27 -6.28 4.67
N ARG A 60 -11.72 -7.26 3.97
CA ARG A 60 -10.63 -8.13 4.41
C ARG A 60 -9.37 -7.75 3.66
N LEU A 61 -8.44 -7.08 4.32
CA LEU A 61 -7.13 -6.75 3.76
C LEU A 61 -6.14 -7.87 4.12
N GLN A 62 -5.67 -8.55 3.08
CA GLN A 62 -4.58 -9.53 3.14
C GLN A 62 -3.26 -8.80 2.89
N LEU A 63 -2.47 -8.60 3.95
CA LEU A 63 -1.17 -7.96 3.90
C LEU A 63 -0.09 -9.05 3.76
N TRP A 64 0.60 -9.03 2.63
CA TRP A 64 1.67 -9.99 2.31
C TRP A 64 3.02 -9.34 2.55
N ASP A 65 3.65 -9.68 3.68
CA ASP A 65 4.98 -9.21 4.07
C ASP A 65 6.04 -10.02 3.31
N ILE A 66 6.64 -9.43 2.28
CA ILE A 66 7.65 -10.11 1.47
C ILE A 66 9.03 -9.78 2.04
N ALA A 67 9.84 -10.78 2.36
CA ALA A 67 11.18 -10.52 2.86
C ALA A 67 12.02 -9.72 1.84
N GLY A 68 12.84 -8.78 2.34
CA GLY A 68 13.58 -7.87 1.47
C GLY A 68 14.63 -8.56 0.59
N GLN A 69 15.05 -9.78 0.94
CA GLN A 69 15.97 -10.58 0.14
C GLN A 69 15.28 -11.35 -1.01
N GLU A 70 13.96 -11.52 -0.94
CA GLU A 70 13.16 -12.32 -1.91
C GLU A 70 12.96 -11.61 -3.25
N ARG A 71 13.46 -10.38 -3.43
CA ARG A 71 13.42 -9.66 -4.71
C ARG A 71 14.02 -10.48 -5.86
N PHE A 72 15.11 -11.18 -5.57
CA PHE A 72 15.87 -12.00 -6.51
C PHE A 72 15.45 -13.48 -6.51
N GLY A 73 14.46 -13.84 -5.69
CA GLY A 73 14.00 -15.21 -5.56
C GLY A 73 13.15 -15.66 -6.75
N ASN A 74 13.20 -16.94 -7.09
CA ASN A 74 12.35 -17.52 -8.13
C ASN A 74 10.85 -17.47 -7.78
N MET A 75 10.53 -17.34 -6.48
CA MET A 75 9.17 -17.37 -5.96
C MET A 75 8.44 -16.02 -6.00
N THR A 76 9.12 -14.91 -6.33
CA THR A 76 8.51 -13.56 -6.28
C THR A 76 7.24 -13.46 -7.13
N ARG A 77 7.22 -14.08 -8.32
CA ARG A 77 6.04 -14.09 -9.21
C ARG A 77 4.84 -14.78 -8.55
N VAL A 78 5.07 -15.84 -7.78
CA VAL A 78 4.03 -16.56 -7.05
C VAL A 78 3.45 -15.68 -5.94
N TYR A 79 4.30 -14.97 -5.21
CA TYR A 79 3.85 -14.06 -4.16
C TYR A 79 3.06 -12.87 -4.71
N TYR A 80 3.45 -12.33 -5.86
CA TYR A 80 2.80 -11.15 -6.44
C TYR A 80 1.46 -11.47 -7.11
N ARG A 81 1.25 -12.71 -7.56
CA ARG A 81 0.03 -13.12 -8.26
C ARG A 81 -1.24 -12.66 -7.54
N GLU A 82 -2.15 -12.08 -8.32
CA GLU A 82 -3.48 -11.61 -7.88
C GLU A 82 -3.46 -10.50 -6.81
N ALA A 83 -2.28 -9.91 -6.53
CA ALA A 83 -2.25 -8.70 -5.73
C ALA A 83 -2.96 -7.56 -6.46
N MET A 84 -3.68 -6.77 -5.69
CA MET A 84 -4.49 -5.66 -6.18
C MET A 84 -3.83 -4.31 -5.92
N GLY A 85 -2.91 -4.25 -4.96
CA GLY A 85 -2.06 -3.09 -4.73
C GLY A 85 -0.78 -3.47 -4.02
N ALA A 86 0.10 -2.49 -3.87
CA ALA A 86 1.35 -2.66 -3.17
C ALA A 86 1.74 -1.43 -2.35
N PHE A 87 2.38 -1.69 -1.22
CA PHE A 87 3.17 -0.72 -0.48
C PHE A 87 4.65 -1.00 -0.73
N ILE A 88 5.36 0.00 -1.23
CA ILE A 88 6.84 -0.03 -1.27
C ILE A 88 7.33 0.80 -0.10
N VAL A 89 8.10 0.18 0.78
CA VAL A 89 8.54 0.79 2.04
C VAL A 89 10.03 1.08 1.96
N PHE A 90 10.43 2.29 2.32
CA PHE A 90 11.83 2.63 2.56
C PHE A 90 12.01 3.22 3.96
N ASP A 91 13.27 3.28 4.39
CA ASP A 91 13.69 3.80 5.68
C ASP A 91 14.28 5.20 5.49
N VAL A 92 13.66 6.21 6.09
CA VAL A 92 14.07 7.62 5.91
C VAL A 92 15.47 7.89 6.46
N THR A 93 15.96 7.02 7.35
CA THR A 93 17.31 7.13 7.93
C THR A 93 18.38 6.46 7.06
N ARG A 94 17.98 5.74 6.00
CA ARG A 94 18.89 5.00 5.11
C ARG A 94 18.63 5.32 3.63
N PRO A 95 19.38 6.27 3.05
CA PRO A 95 19.22 6.71 1.66
C PRO A 95 19.27 5.57 0.63
N ALA A 96 20.15 4.57 0.83
CA ALA A 96 20.23 3.40 -0.06
C ALA A 96 18.90 2.64 -0.21
N SER A 97 18.05 2.64 0.84
CA SER A 97 16.73 2.00 0.76
C SER A 97 15.74 2.79 -0.09
N PHE A 98 15.92 4.11 -0.22
CA PHE A 98 15.15 4.96 -1.12
C PHE A 98 15.60 4.75 -2.58
N GLU A 99 16.90 4.67 -2.84
CA GLU A 99 17.44 4.33 -4.16
C GLU A 99 16.96 2.96 -4.68
N ALA A 100 16.69 2.03 -3.76
CA ALA A 100 16.13 0.73 -4.11
C ALA A 100 14.65 0.75 -4.49
N VAL A 101 13.91 1.83 -4.23
CA VAL A 101 12.44 1.91 -4.46
C VAL A 101 12.07 1.74 -5.93
N THR A 102 12.79 2.40 -6.85
CA THR A 102 12.53 2.31 -8.31
C THR A 102 12.73 0.89 -8.81
N LYS A 103 13.84 0.29 -8.36
CA LYS A 103 14.20 -1.11 -8.50
C LYS A 103 13.10 -2.08 -8.03
N TRP A 104 12.44 -1.81 -6.90
CA TRP A 104 11.29 -2.58 -6.41
C TRP A 104 10.03 -2.34 -7.24
N LYS A 105 9.83 -1.11 -7.72
CA LYS A 105 8.69 -0.74 -8.58
C LYS A 105 8.75 -1.41 -9.94
N GLU A 106 9.91 -1.39 -10.59
CA GLU A 106 10.17 -2.09 -11.86
C GLU A 106 9.95 -3.61 -11.72
N ASP A 107 10.42 -4.19 -10.61
CA ASP A 107 10.21 -5.62 -10.33
C ASP A 107 8.73 -5.97 -10.21
N LEU A 108 7.96 -5.14 -9.50
CA LEU A 108 6.51 -5.29 -9.37
C LEU A 108 5.81 -5.17 -10.73
N ASP A 109 6.07 -4.10 -11.46
CA ASP A 109 5.40 -3.79 -12.73
C ASP A 109 5.72 -4.83 -13.82
N SER A 110 6.94 -5.38 -13.83
CA SER A 110 7.34 -6.42 -14.79
C SER A 110 6.71 -7.79 -14.51
N LYS A 111 6.23 -8.02 -13.29
CA LYS A 111 5.70 -9.32 -12.84
C LYS A 111 4.17 -9.30 -12.68
N LEU A 112 3.55 -8.14 -12.51
CA LEU A 112 2.14 -8.03 -12.17
C LEU A 112 1.47 -6.84 -12.87
N THR A 113 0.55 -7.17 -13.76
CA THR A 113 -0.40 -6.24 -14.37
C THR A 113 -1.83 -6.67 -14.03
N LEU A 114 -2.72 -5.69 -13.92
CA LEU A 114 -4.14 -5.93 -13.72
C LEU A 114 -4.78 -6.43 -15.02
N ALA A 115 -5.97 -7.03 -14.92
CA ALA A 115 -6.72 -7.54 -16.07
C ALA A 115 -7.03 -6.49 -17.16
N ASN A 116 -7.01 -5.20 -16.79
CA ASN A 116 -7.19 -4.08 -17.72
C ASN A 116 -5.87 -3.60 -18.35
N GLY A 117 -4.77 -4.36 -18.20
CA GLY A 117 -3.44 -4.06 -18.72
C GLY A 117 -2.67 -2.97 -17.96
N LYS A 118 -3.23 -2.40 -16.89
CA LYS A 118 -2.55 -1.36 -16.08
C LYS A 118 -1.72 -1.97 -14.97
N ASN A 119 -0.67 -1.26 -14.55
CA ASN A 119 0.10 -1.63 -13.35
C ASN A 119 -0.77 -1.52 -12.09
N VAL A 120 -0.42 -2.28 -11.05
CA VAL A 120 -1.13 -2.23 -9.77
C VAL A 120 -0.93 -0.90 -9.07
N ALA A 121 -1.96 -0.45 -8.35
CA ALA A 121 -1.88 0.76 -7.55
C ALA A 121 -0.80 0.59 -6.47
N THR A 122 0.21 1.47 -6.50
CA THR A 122 1.37 1.39 -5.63
C THR A 122 1.52 2.68 -4.82
N VAL A 123 1.71 2.55 -3.51
CA VAL A 123 1.93 3.67 -2.59
C VAL A 123 3.31 3.55 -1.96
N LEU A 124 4.02 4.66 -1.88
CA LEU A 124 5.33 4.74 -1.27
C LEU A 124 5.22 5.09 0.22
N LEU A 125 5.85 4.30 1.09
CA LEU A 125 5.86 4.54 2.54
C LEU A 125 7.27 4.92 2.99
N ALA A 126 7.42 6.17 3.44
CA ALA A 126 8.62 6.72 4.05
C ALA A 126 8.59 6.41 5.55
N ASN A 127 9.13 5.25 5.94
CA ASN A 127 9.03 4.73 7.31
C ASN A 127 10.17 5.23 8.22
N LYS A 128 9.92 5.16 9.53
CA LYS A 128 10.80 5.64 10.61
C LYS A 128 10.93 7.16 10.64
N CYS A 129 9.88 7.89 10.24
CA CYS A 129 9.87 9.36 10.27
C CYS A 129 10.09 9.93 11.68
N ASP A 130 9.86 9.15 12.73
CA ASP A 130 10.22 9.48 14.12
C ASP A 130 11.72 9.70 14.35
N GLN A 131 12.58 9.17 13.46
CA GLN A 131 14.04 9.25 13.54
C GLN A 131 14.64 10.21 12.49
N GLY A 132 13.84 10.69 11.54
CA GLY A 132 14.31 11.43 10.37
C GLY A 132 13.44 12.63 10.00
N ARG A 133 12.79 13.26 10.98
CA ARG A 133 11.79 14.33 10.79
C ARG A 133 12.32 15.49 9.93
N GLU A 134 13.60 15.82 10.04
CA GLU A 134 14.24 16.89 9.27
C GLU A 134 14.44 16.54 7.78
N VAL A 135 14.68 15.26 7.46
CA VAL A 135 15.02 14.80 6.09
C VAL A 135 13.83 14.93 5.14
N LEU A 136 12.59 14.83 5.64
CA LEU A 136 11.38 14.82 4.81
C LEU A 136 10.65 16.17 4.76
N THR A 137 10.76 16.99 5.81
CA THR A 137 10.01 18.27 5.91
C THR A 137 10.37 19.25 4.80
N ASN A 138 11.59 19.16 4.23
CA ASN A 138 12.05 20.03 3.15
C ASN A 138 11.92 19.43 1.74
N ASN A 139 11.40 18.20 1.61
CA ASN A 139 11.45 17.43 0.36
C ASN A 139 10.07 16.98 -0.17
N GLY A 140 8.96 17.50 0.38
CA GLY A 140 7.61 17.09 -0.04
C GLY A 140 7.34 17.24 -1.55
N ILE A 141 7.68 18.40 -2.12
CA ILE A 141 7.52 18.65 -3.58
C ILE A 141 8.33 17.67 -4.42
N LYS A 142 9.58 17.38 -4.01
CA LYS A 142 10.42 16.40 -4.69
C LYS A 142 9.83 15.00 -4.61
N MET A 143 9.14 14.68 -3.52
CA MET A 143 8.51 13.37 -3.37
C MET A 143 7.25 13.20 -4.19
N ASP A 144 6.46 14.26 -4.34
CA ASP A 144 5.32 14.26 -5.26
C ASP A 144 5.77 14.09 -6.70
N GLN A 145 6.84 14.80 -7.11
CA GLN A 145 7.45 14.64 -8.44
C GLN A 145 7.96 13.22 -8.67
N PHE A 146 8.74 12.68 -7.73
CA PHE A 146 9.24 11.31 -7.79
C PHE A 146 8.10 10.29 -7.93
N CYS A 147 7.00 10.48 -7.18
CA CYS A 147 5.84 9.60 -7.27
C CYS A 147 5.19 9.63 -8.66
N GLN A 148 5.01 10.82 -9.23
CA GLN A 148 4.43 10.99 -10.56
C GLN A 148 5.31 10.36 -11.65
N GLU A 149 6.62 10.61 -11.61
CA GLU A 149 7.59 10.10 -12.58
C GLU A 149 7.70 8.57 -12.56
N ASN A 150 7.59 7.96 -11.37
CA ASN A 150 7.77 6.52 -11.19
C ASN A 150 6.45 5.74 -11.06
N GLY A 151 5.31 6.38 -11.37
CA GLY A 151 4.00 5.72 -11.40
C GLY A 151 3.51 5.24 -10.03
N PHE A 152 3.88 5.94 -8.96
CA PHE A 152 3.24 5.80 -7.66
C PHE A 152 1.96 6.63 -7.64
N VAL A 153 0.95 6.12 -6.96
CA VAL A 153 -0.27 6.90 -6.70
C VAL A 153 0.09 8.12 -5.82
N GLY A 154 1.13 7.99 -4.99
CA GLY A 154 1.62 8.99 -4.03
C GLY A 154 2.32 8.34 -2.83
N TRP A 155 2.63 9.14 -1.81
CA TRP A 155 3.49 8.73 -0.69
C TRP A 155 2.98 9.19 0.67
N PHE A 156 3.46 8.54 1.73
CA PHE A 156 3.17 8.91 3.11
C PHE A 156 4.37 8.72 4.02
N GLN A 157 4.49 9.61 5.02
CA GLN A 157 5.37 9.39 6.16
C GLN A 157 4.72 8.43 7.14
N THR A 158 5.50 7.48 7.65
CA THR A 158 5.01 6.47 8.61
C THR A 158 6.01 6.21 9.72
N SER A 159 5.52 5.86 10.90
CA SER A 159 6.33 5.36 12.00
C SER A 159 5.63 4.19 12.68
N ALA A 160 6.14 2.97 12.50
CA ALA A 160 5.61 1.83 13.26
C ALA A 160 5.80 1.99 14.80
N LYS A 161 6.74 2.83 15.25
CA LYS A 161 7.08 3.03 16.66
C LYS A 161 6.07 3.95 17.35
N VAL A 162 5.76 5.10 16.76
CA VAL A 162 4.89 6.12 17.36
C VAL A 162 3.44 5.83 17.02
N ARG A 163 2.51 6.01 17.98
CA ARG A 163 1.07 5.80 17.75
C ARG A 163 0.48 6.78 16.71
N GLU A 164 1.18 7.89 16.45
CA GLU A 164 0.88 8.88 15.41
C GLU A 164 1.00 8.35 13.96
N THR A 165 1.07 7.04 13.74
CA THR A 165 0.75 6.45 12.43
C THR A 165 -0.62 6.86 11.87
N GLU A 166 -1.48 7.48 12.68
CA GLU A 166 -2.78 8.03 12.26
C GLU A 166 -2.70 9.48 11.73
N THR A 167 -1.59 10.20 11.89
CA THR A 167 -1.50 11.62 11.56
C THR A 167 -0.18 12.00 10.92
N CYS A 168 -0.10 11.91 9.59
CA CYS A 168 0.82 12.69 8.77
C CYS A 168 0.21 12.95 7.37
N VAL A 169 -0.98 13.56 7.30
CA VAL A 169 -1.44 14.30 6.10
C VAL A 169 -2.32 15.49 6.50
N PRO A 170 -1.83 16.74 6.45
CA PRO A 170 -2.70 17.91 6.45
C PRO A 170 -3.16 18.37 5.05
N GLU A 171 -2.65 17.83 3.94
CA GLU A 171 -2.81 18.47 2.62
C GLU A 171 -3.49 17.64 1.51
N LEU A 172 -4.36 16.69 1.86
CA LEU A 172 -5.12 15.97 0.83
C LEU A 172 -6.38 16.69 0.31
N HIS A 173 -6.70 17.87 0.83
CA HIS A 173 -7.91 18.62 0.46
C HIS A 173 -7.79 19.47 -0.84
N ARG A 174 -6.61 19.51 -1.50
CA ARG A 174 -6.36 20.41 -2.64
C ARG A 174 -6.35 19.79 -4.05
N LEU A 175 -6.33 18.46 -4.21
CA LEU A 175 -6.40 17.84 -5.54
C LEU A 175 -7.85 17.70 -6.02
N ASN A 176 -8.51 18.84 -6.17
CA ASN A 176 -9.80 18.97 -6.83
C ASN A 176 -9.56 19.45 -8.27
N SER A 177 -9.25 18.53 -9.17
CA SER A 177 -9.29 18.80 -10.62
C SER A 177 -9.80 17.57 -11.34
N ARG A 178 -10.97 17.79 -11.95
CA ARG A 178 -11.88 16.80 -12.50
C ARG A 178 -11.15 15.99 -13.57
N HIS A 179 -11.28 14.65 -13.49
CA HIS A 179 -11.06 13.62 -14.54
C HIS A 179 -9.92 12.59 -14.36
N THR A 180 -8.99 12.69 -13.39
CA THR A 180 -7.89 11.69 -13.30
C THR A 180 -7.67 10.97 -11.96
N LEU A 181 -8.16 11.45 -10.81
CA LEU A 181 -7.82 10.82 -9.52
C LEU A 181 -9.04 10.61 -8.61
N ARG A 182 -9.84 9.59 -8.93
CA ARG A 182 -10.69 8.90 -7.94
C ARG A 182 -9.86 8.00 -6.99
N LEU A 183 -8.54 8.03 -7.08
CA LEU A 183 -7.63 7.43 -6.10
C LEU A 183 -7.14 8.53 -5.15
N CYS A 184 -7.85 8.76 -4.06
CA CYS A 184 -7.33 9.54 -2.93
C CYS A 184 -7.18 8.64 -1.69
N PHE A 185 -5.94 8.18 -1.51
CA PHE A 185 -5.14 8.14 -0.27
C PHE A 185 -5.81 7.70 1.03
N PHE A 186 -5.24 6.62 1.59
CA PHE A 186 -5.33 6.13 2.97
C PHE A 186 -5.33 7.28 4.00
N GLN A 187 -6.51 7.59 4.53
CA GLN A 187 -6.65 7.97 5.92
C GLN A 187 -6.76 6.64 6.68
N VAL A 188 -5.99 6.45 7.74
CA VAL A 188 -5.85 5.15 8.43
C VAL A 188 -7.15 4.65 9.08
N SER A 189 -8.27 5.38 8.97
CA SER A 189 -9.61 4.88 9.27
C SER A 189 -10.52 4.86 8.03
N CYS A 190 -10.89 3.65 7.62
CA CYS A 190 -12.16 3.31 6.97
C CYS A 190 -12.42 3.83 5.52
N THR A 191 -12.22 5.09 5.14
CA THR A 191 -12.84 5.68 3.91
C THR A 191 -12.33 5.23 2.54
N CYS A 192 -11.21 4.54 2.48
CA CYS A 192 -10.44 4.40 1.23
C CYS A 192 -10.79 3.16 0.40
N ILE A 193 -11.41 2.14 1.00
CA ILE A 193 -11.87 0.96 0.24
C ILE A 193 -12.96 1.32 -0.76
N ARG A 194 -13.70 2.41 -0.49
CA ARG A 194 -14.75 2.97 -1.34
C ARG A 194 -14.30 3.21 -2.79
N CYS A 195 -13.05 3.63 -3.05
CA CYS A 195 -12.58 3.95 -4.40
C CYS A 195 -11.94 2.78 -5.14
N PHE A 196 -11.30 1.86 -4.41
CA PHE A 196 -10.71 0.66 -4.98
C PHE A 196 -11.81 -0.36 -5.41
N VAL A 197 -12.92 -0.45 -4.65
CA VAL A 197 -14.12 -1.22 -5.03
C VAL A 197 -14.80 -0.61 -6.27
N PHE A 198 -14.94 0.72 -6.34
CA PHE A 198 -15.75 1.38 -7.38
C PHE A 198 -15.13 1.31 -8.79
N GLN A 199 -13.82 1.11 -8.94
CA GLN A 199 -13.22 0.84 -10.26
C GLN A 199 -13.49 -0.58 -10.78
N LYS A 200 -13.91 -1.52 -9.91
CA LYS A 200 -14.37 -2.86 -10.32
C LYS A 200 -15.89 -2.93 -10.57
N GLY A 201 -16.60 -1.80 -10.44
CA GLY A 201 -18.05 -1.66 -10.68
C GLY A 201 -18.44 -1.24 -12.10
N LEU A 202 -17.58 -1.41 -13.10
CA LEU A 202 -17.91 -1.20 -14.52
C LEU A 202 -17.57 -2.46 -15.31
N SER A 203 -18.44 -3.47 -15.23
CA SER A 203 -18.87 -4.33 -16.35
C SER A 203 -19.67 -5.52 -15.81
N THR A 204 -20.91 -5.26 -15.41
CA THR A 204 -21.98 -6.27 -15.49
C THR A 204 -23.24 -5.52 -15.94
N ASN A 205 -23.23 -5.06 -17.18
CA ASN A 205 -24.41 -4.72 -17.99
C ASN A 205 -23.92 -4.24 -19.36
N ALA A 206 -23.73 -5.20 -20.26
CA ALA A 206 -23.87 -5.07 -21.72
C ALA A 206 -23.08 -6.22 -22.38
N VAL A 207 -23.73 -7.37 -22.55
CA VAL A 207 -23.95 -8.07 -23.83
C VAL A 207 -24.82 -9.28 -23.46
N GLY A 208 -26.08 -9.26 -23.89
CA GLY A 208 -27.06 -10.30 -23.57
C GLY A 208 -28.41 -10.00 -24.23
N ILE A 209 -28.45 -10.20 -25.55
CA ILE A 209 -29.57 -10.76 -26.33
C ILE A 209 -30.97 -10.16 -26.07
N HIS A 210 -31.41 -9.28 -26.98
CA HIS A 210 -32.55 -9.50 -27.87
C HIS A 210 -32.51 -8.53 -29.05
#